data_AF-A0A1K2HW48-F1
#
_entry.id   AF-A0A1K2HW48-F1
#
_cell.length_a   1.000
_cell.length_b   1.000
_cell.length_c   1.000
_cell.angle_alpha   90.00
_cell.angle_beta   90.00
_cell.angle_gamma   90.00
#
_symmetry.space_group_name_H-M   'P 1'
#
loop_
_entity.id
_entity.type
_entity.pdbx_description
1 polymer ?
#
loop_
_entity_poly.entity_id
_entity_poly.type
_entity_poly.pdbx_seq_one_letter_code
_entity_poly.pdbx_strand_id
1 'polypeptide(L)'
;MSRSPEAQRFSELSAELTGLVNEAIDADTLDAVPDEALGALYAAVVRVYAAKVQAGAPVRPFGGNSGVSVTDVTISCSALLDSVQLSVFELGAWQTFSGLGGGQGKP
;
A
#
# COMPACT_ATOMS: atom_id res chain seq x y z
N MET A 1 22.13 -7.41 -14.52
CA MET A 1 21.49 -8.57 -13.85
C MET A 1 20.08 -8.67 -14.39
N SER A 2 19.76 -9.67 -15.21
CA SER A 2 18.39 -9.86 -15.72
C SER A 2 17.45 -10.19 -14.57
N ARG A 3 16.33 -9.47 -14.46
CA ARG A 3 15.26 -9.82 -13.50
C ARG A 3 14.70 -11.20 -13.86
N SER A 4 14.19 -11.94 -12.88
CA SER A 4 13.55 -13.23 -13.16
C SER A 4 12.31 -13.02 -14.06
N PRO A 5 11.91 -14.03 -14.85
CA PRO A 5 10.70 -13.93 -15.69
C PRO A 5 9.45 -13.53 -14.90
N GLU A 6 9.33 -14.00 -13.66
CA GLU A 6 8.22 -13.65 -12.76
C GLU A 6 8.27 -12.19 -12.33
N ALA A 7 9.46 -11.66 -12.02
CA ALA A 7 9.64 -10.26 -11.65
C ALA A 7 9.36 -9.32 -12.83
N GLN A 8 9.68 -9.75 -14.06
CA GLN A 8 9.32 -9.02 -15.26
C GLN A 8 7.80 -9.01 -15.49
N ARG A 9 7.16 -10.18 -15.45
CA ARG A 9 5.69 -10.31 -15.58
C ARG A 9 4.95 -9.49 -14.53
N PHE A 10 5.41 -9.52 -13.27
CA PHE A 10 4.83 -8.69 -12.22
C PHE A 10 4.95 -7.19 -12.51
N SER A 11 6.10 -6.76 -13.04
CA SER A 11 6.32 -5.36 -13.41
C SER A 11 5.36 -4.92 -14.53
N GLU A 12 5.19 -5.76 -15.55
CA GLU A 12 4.27 -5.50 -16.68
C GLU A 12 2.81 -5.40 -16.20
N LEU A 13 2.33 -6.39 -15.44
CA LEU A 13 0.98 -6.38 -14.87
C LEU A 13 0.74 -5.18 -13.95
N SER A 14 1.74 -4.80 -13.15
CA SER A 14 1.61 -3.63 -12.26
C SER A 14 1.51 -2.32 -13.04
N ALA A 15 2.22 -2.20 -14.17
CA ALA A 15 2.16 -1.01 -15.01
C ALA A 15 0.81 -0.91 -15.74
N GLU A 16 0.33 -2.02 -16.28
CA GLU A 16 -1.00 -2.10 -16.93
C GLU A 16 -2.11 -1.73 -15.96
N LEU A 17 -2.13 -2.36 -14.77
CA LEU A 17 -3.12 -2.09 -13.72
C LEU A 17 -3.07 -0.62 -13.26
N THR A 18 -1.87 -0.07 -13.07
CA THR A 18 -1.72 1.35 -12.68
C THR A 18 -2.28 2.28 -13.76
N GLY A 19 -2.06 1.96 -15.03
CA GLY A 19 -2.65 2.69 -16.16
C GLY A 19 -4.18 2.68 -16.11
N LEU A 20 -4.77 1.50 -15.97
CA LEU A 20 -6.23 1.33 -15.90
C LEU A 20 -6.86 2.10 -14.72
N VAL A 21 -6.23 2.04 -13.54
CA VAL A 21 -6.74 2.74 -12.36
C VAL A 21 -6.63 4.26 -12.52
N ASN A 22 -5.51 4.77 -13.03
CA ASN A 22 -5.34 6.20 -13.24
C ASN A 22 -6.31 6.73 -14.31
N GLU A 23 -6.52 5.98 -15.39
CA GLU A 23 -7.51 6.35 -16.42
C GLU A 23 -8.93 6.38 -15.84
N ALA A 24 -9.30 5.39 -15.01
CA ALA A 24 -10.60 5.38 -14.34
C ALA A 24 -10.80 6.60 -13.43
N ILE A 25 -9.76 7.03 -12.71
CA ILE A 25 -9.76 8.23 -11.87
C ILE A 25 -9.87 9.50 -12.73
N ASP A 26 -9.01 9.66 -13.73
CA ASP A 26 -8.95 10.85 -14.57
C ASP A 26 -10.23 11.04 -15.40
N ALA A 27 -10.88 9.94 -15.79
CA ALA A 27 -12.13 9.95 -16.57
C ALA A 27 -13.40 9.94 -15.69
N ASP A 28 -13.29 9.94 -14.36
CA ASP A 28 -14.41 9.80 -13.41
C ASP A 28 -15.30 8.58 -13.68
N THR A 29 -14.66 7.45 -14.02
CA THR A 29 -15.31 6.16 -14.33
C THR A 29 -14.98 5.10 -13.28
N LEU A 30 -15.11 5.45 -12.00
CA LEU A 30 -14.69 4.61 -10.87
C LEU A 30 -15.36 3.22 -10.86
N ASP A 31 -16.60 3.12 -11.36
CA ASP A 31 -17.33 1.84 -11.48
C ASP A 31 -16.65 0.83 -12.43
N ALA A 32 -15.69 1.28 -13.26
CA ALA A 32 -14.86 0.40 -14.09
C ALA A 32 -13.88 -0.44 -13.25
N VAL A 33 -13.66 -0.09 -11.98
CA VAL A 33 -12.84 -0.84 -11.03
C VAL A 33 -13.78 -1.55 -10.04
N PRO A 34 -14.02 -2.87 -10.18
CA PRO A 34 -14.92 -3.59 -9.28
C PRO A 34 -14.40 -3.61 -7.83
N ASP A 35 -15.27 -3.32 -6.87
CA ASP A 35 -14.93 -3.27 -5.43
C ASP A 35 -14.25 -4.55 -4.93
N GLU A 36 -14.73 -5.72 -5.34
CA GLU A 36 -14.16 -7.02 -4.94
C GLU A 36 -12.70 -7.16 -5.45
N ALA A 37 -12.45 -6.75 -6.68
CA ALA A 37 -11.12 -6.80 -7.28
C ALA A 37 -10.17 -5.81 -6.58
N LEU A 38 -10.66 -4.61 -6.28
CA LEU A 38 -9.91 -3.60 -5.53
C LEU A 38 -9.55 -4.09 -4.12
N GLY A 39 -10.51 -4.70 -3.41
CA GLY A 39 -10.29 -5.28 -2.09
C GLY A 39 -9.26 -6.41 -2.10
N ALA A 40 -9.34 -7.32 -3.06
CA ALA A 40 -8.36 -8.40 -3.23
C ALA A 40 -6.95 -7.87 -3.52
N LEU A 41 -6.83 -6.84 -4.36
CA LEU A 41 -5.56 -6.17 -4.64
C LEU A 41 -4.98 -5.50 -3.38
N TYR A 42 -5.81 -4.77 -2.64
CA TYR A 42 -5.43 -4.12 -1.39
C TYR A 42 -4.83 -5.13 -0.40
N ALA A 43 -5.53 -6.24 -0.18
CA ALA A 43 -5.08 -7.30 0.72
C ALA A 43 -3.72 -7.89 0.29
N ALA A 44 -3.54 -8.16 -1.00
CA ALA A 44 -2.30 -8.70 -1.54
C ALA A 44 -1.12 -7.72 -1.39
N VAL A 45 -1.34 -6.45 -1.73
CA VAL A 45 -0.31 -5.39 -1.67
C VAL A 45 0.10 -5.12 -0.22
N VAL A 46 -0.85 -4.98 0.70
CA VAL A 46 -0.56 -4.78 2.13
C VAL A 46 0.25 -5.95 2.68
N ARG A 47 -0.13 -7.20 2.37
CA ARG A 47 0.60 -8.38 2.84
C ARG A 47 2.02 -8.47 2.30
N VAL A 48 2.24 -8.26 1.00
CA VAL A 48 3.59 -8.34 0.42
C VAL A 48 4.47 -7.19 0.90
N TYR A 49 3.90 -5.99 1.08
CA TYR A 49 4.61 -4.84 1.63
C TYR A 49 5.07 -5.12 3.07
N ALA A 50 4.14 -5.57 3.93
CA ALA A 50 4.46 -5.93 5.31
C ALA A 50 5.54 -7.02 5.39
N ALA A 51 5.44 -8.07 4.56
CA ALA A 51 6.44 -9.14 4.51
C ALA A 51 7.83 -8.62 4.11
N LYS A 52 7.92 -7.69 3.14
CA LYS A 52 9.19 -7.07 2.75
C LYS A 52 9.79 -6.21 3.86
N VAL A 53 8.97 -5.41 4.54
CA VAL A 53 9.42 -4.58 5.68
C VAL A 53 9.91 -5.45 6.82
N GLN A 54 9.19 -6.53 7.16
CA GLN A 54 9.61 -7.49 8.18
C GLN A 54 10.92 -8.21 7.83
N ALA A 55 11.18 -8.42 6.53
CA ALA A 55 12.46 -8.94 6.04
C ALA A 55 13.59 -7.89 6.01
N GLY A 56 13.34 -6.66 6.47
CA GLY A 56 14.34 -5.58 6.54
C GLY A 56 14.54 -4.82 5.23
N ALA A 57 13.67 -5.00 4.23
CA ALA A 57 13.79 -4.27 2.97
C ALA A 57 13.34 -2.80 3.16
N PRO A 58 14.13 -1.81 2.70
CA PRO A 58 13.79 -0.38 2.82
C PRO A 58 12.81 0.05 1.71
N VAL A 59 11.65 -0.62 1.63
CA VAL A 59 10.61 -0.31 0.64
C VAL A 59 9.90 0.97 1.04
N ARG A 60 9.81 1.93 0.13
CA ARG A 60 8.93 3.09 0.30
C ARG A 60 7.53 2.74 -0.20
N PRO A 61 6.47 3.12 0.52
CA PRO A 61 5.10 2.80 0.11
C PRO A 61 4.68 3.56 -1.15
N PHE A 62 5.25 4.75 -1.37
CA PHE A 62 5.00 5.57 -2.55
C PHE A 62 6.33 6.00 -3.20
N GLY A 63 6.37 5.98 -4.54
CA GLY A 63 7.44 6.59 -5.33
C GLY A 63 7.31 8.12 -5.39
N GLY A 64 8.31 8.78 -5.97
CA GLY A 64 8.18 10.21 -6.27
C GLY A 64 7.06 10.46 -7.28
N ASN A 65 6.28 11.53 -7.08
CA ASN A 65 5.16 11.92 -7.94
C ASN A 65 4.04 10.86 -8.05
N SER A 66 3.68 10.21 -6.94
CA SER A 66 2.66 9.16 -6.90
C SER A 66 1.23 9.63 -7.11
N GLY A 67 0.96 10.95 -7.10
CA GLY A 67 -0.40 11.50 -7.14
C GLY A 67 -1.21 11.31 -5.85
N VAL A 68 -0.69 10.56 -4.88
CA VAL A 68 -1.35 10.26 -3.61
C VAL A 68 -1.30 11.46 -2.67
N SER A 69 -2.47 11.95 -2.26
CA SER A 69 -2.64 13.05 -1.32
C SER A 69 -2.69 12.59 0.14
N VAL A 70 -2.58 13.54 1.07
CA VAL A 70 -2.77 13.28 2.52
C VAL A 70 -4.16 12.72 2.81
N THR A 71 -5.18 13.21 2.08
CA THR A 71 -6.56 12.74 2.20
C THR A 71 -6.68 11.28 1.81
N ASP A 72 -6.10 10.88 0.68
CA ASP A 72 -6.14 9.50 0.19
C ASP A 72 -5.52 8.53 1.20
N VAL A 73 -4.36 8.91 1.76
CA VAL A 73 -3.69 8.11 2.80
C VAL A 73 -4.56 8.01 4.05
N THR A 74 -5.15 9.12 4.49
CA THR A 74 -5.95 9.15 5.73
C THR A 74 -7.20 8.28 5.61
N ILE A 75 -7.92 8.39 4.48
CA ILE A 75 -9.11 7.57 4.18
C ILE A 75 -8.71 6.09 4.14
N SER A 76 -7.66 5.77 3.37
CA SER A 76 -7.23 4.37 3.16
C SER A 76 -6.74 3.73 4.45
N CYS A 77 -5.91 4.42 5.24
CA CYS A 77 -5.46 3.91 6.53
C CYS A 77 -6.63 3.73 7.50
N SER A 78 -7.58 4.67 7.55
CA SER A 78 -8.75 4.54 8.44
C SER A 78 -9.59 3.33 8.08
N ALA A 79 -9.85 3.11 6.79
CA ALA A 79 -10.58 1.93 6.30
C ALA A 79 -9.84 0.62 6.60
N LEU A 80 -8.51 0.59 6.44
CA LEU A 80 -7.70 -0.58 6.76
C LEU A 80 -7.79 -0.94 8.24
N LEU A 81 -7.73 0.05 9.13
CA LEU A 81 -7.81 -0.16 10.57
C LEU A 81 -9.18 -0.65 11.01
N ASP A 82 -10.23 -0.04 10.48
CA ASP A 82 -11.61 -0.48 10.72
C ASP A 82 -11.83 -1.93 10.25
N SER A 83 -11.28 -2.30 9.08
CA SER A 83 -11.42 -3.66 8.52
C SER A 83 -10.84 -4.78 9.40
N VAL A 84 -9.88 -4.46 10.26
CA VAL A 84 -9.26 -5.38 11.23
C VAL A 84 -9.68 -5.11 12.67
N GLN A 85 -10.72 -4.28 12.86
CA GLN A 85 -11.28 -3.89 14.17
C GLN A 85 -10.24 -3.29 15.12
N LEU A 86 -9.27 -2.55 14.59
CA LEU A 86 -8.17 -1.99 15.37
C LEU A 86 -8.33 -0.46 15.48
N SER A 87 -8.34 0.04 16.71
CA SER A 87 -8.45 1.48 16.96
C SER A 87 -7.10 2.21 16.81
N VAL A 88 -7.13 3.51 16.48
CA VAL A 88 -5.90 4.34 16.37
C VAL A 88 -5.09 4.36 17.67
N PHE A 89 -5.74 4.22 18.82
CA PHE A 89 -5.05 4.14 20.12
C PHE A 89 -4.32 2.80 20.31
N GLU A 90 -4.89 1.69 19.83
CA GLU A 90 -4.25 0.38 19.83
C GLU A 90 -3.10 0.31 18.83
N LEU A 91 -3.16 1.05 17.73
CA LEU A 91 -2.01 1.19 16.82
C LEU A 91 -0.78 1.74 17.52
N GLY A 92 -0.93 2.82 18.30
CA GLY A 92 0.20 3.42 19.02
C GLY A 92 0.83 2.44 20.01
N ALA A 93 0.00 1.64 20.69
CA ALA A 93 0.45 0.57 21.57
C ALA A 93 1.20 -0.53 20.80
N TRP A 94 0.66 -0.98 19.67
CA TRP A 94 1.28 -2.00 18.83
C TRP A 94 2.61 -1.53 18.19
N GLN A 95 2.69 -0.27 17.75
CA GLN A 95 3.91 0.31 17.18
C GLN A 95 5.03 0.44 18.22
N THR A 96 4.66 0.75 19.46
CA THR A 96 5.59 0.77 20.60
C THR A 96 6.09 -0.64 20.92
N PHE A 97 5.18 -1.64 20.95
CA PHE A 97 5.51 -3.03 21.23
C PHE A 97 6.36 -3.69 20.12
N SER A 98 6.03 -3.44 18.85
CA SER A 98 6.71 -4.03 17.69
C SER A 98 8.06 -3.37 17.36
N GLY A 99 8.38 -2.24 18.00
CA GLY A 99 9.59 -1.46 17.70
C GLY A 99 9.54 -0.73 16.36
N LEU A 100 8.44 -0.80 15.63
CA LEU A 100 8.24 -0.13 14.34
C LEU A 100 7.93 1.37 14.47
N GLY A 101 7.65 1.86 15.69
CA GLY A 101 7.45 3.29 15.99
C GLY A 101 8.75 4.09 16.25
N GLY A 102 9.92 3.44 16.25
CA GLY A 102 11.19 4.03 16.64
C GLY A 102 11.97 4.64 15.47
N GLY A 103 11.53 5.80 14.99
CA GLY A 103 12.18 6.50 13.88
C GLY A 103 12.36 8.00 14.10
N GLN A 104 12.92 8.44 15.24
CA GLN A 104 13.70 9.70 15.31
C GLN A 104 14.51 9.86 16.61
N GLY A 105 15.83 10.06 16.46
CA GLY A 105 16.64 10.93 17.33
C GLY A 105 17.43 10.27 18.47
N LYS A 106 18.70 9.96 18.23
CA LYS A 106 19.73 9.99 19.28
C LYS A 106 21.08 10.43 18.67
N PRO A 107 21.83 11.31 19.34
CA PRO A 107 21.44 12.57 19.98
C PRO A 107 21.46 13.76 19.00
#